data_AF-A0A4Q3RCZ6-F1
#
_entry.id   AF-A0A4Q3RCZ6-F1
#
_cell.length_a   1.000
_cell.length_b   1.000
_cell.length_c   1.000
_cell.angle_alpha   90.00
_cell.angle_beta   90.00
_cell.angle_gamma   90.00
#
_symmetry.space_group_name_H-M   'P 1'
#
loop_
_entity.id
_entity.type
_entity.pdbx_description
1 polymer ?
#
loop_
_entity_poly.entity_id
_entity_poly.type
_entity_poly.pdbx_seq_one_letter_code
_entity_poly.pdbx_strand_id
1 'polypeptide(L)'
;MTTLNIQRDKSAWLLFIATLLMTGLFAFINLSEFVTVGVLKQTSGYPFGGEGPTPWFYKSAQLYATVNLVFGLLYLLSLAIGVWAFIRVKKNVLIFCFSVSLFLILLQLLTGQSD
;
A
#
# COMPACT_ATOMS: atom_id res chain seq x y z
N MET A 1 4.10 6.47 36.18
CA MET A 1 3.94 5.43 35.15
C MET A 1 2.45 5.26 34.92
N THR A 2 1.87 6.02 33.99
CA THR A 2 0.41 6.09 33.80
C THR A 2 -0.04 4.85 33.06
N THR A 3 -0.77 3.97 33.75
CA THR A 3 -1.43 2.82 33.14
C THR A 3 -2.44 3.34 32.11
N LEU A 4 -2.09 3.23 30.83
CA LEU A 4 -3.00 3.51 29.71
C LEU A 4 -4.07 2.40 29.65
N ASN A 5 -5.02 2.44 30.58
CA ASN A 5 -6.27 1.68 30.44
C ASN A 5 -7.16 2.44 29.45
N ILE A 6 -6.77 2.43 28.17
CA ILE A 6 -7.58 2.99 27.09
C ILE A 6 -8.56 1.89 26.70
N GLN A 7 -9.76 1.93 27.27
CA GLN A 7 -10.88 1.13 26.78
C GLN A 7 -11.26 1.65 25.39
N ARG A 8 -10.71 1.02 24.35
CA ARG A 8 -11.04 1.35 22.94
C ARG A 8 -12.42 0.79 22.60
N ASP A 9 -13.18 1.57 21.82
CA ASP A 9 -14.42 1.07 21.25
C ASP A 9 -14.13 -0.08 20.25
N LYS A 10 -15.09 -1.01 20.10
CA LYS A 10 -14.94 -2.14 19.16
C LYS A 10 -14.71 -1.66 17.72
N SER A 11 -15.26 -0.50 17.36
CA SER A 11 -15.15 0.06 16.02
C SER A 11 -13.72 0.50 15.67
N ALA A 12 -12.95 1.02 16.62
CA ALA A 12 -11.57 1.43 16.44
C ALA A 12 -10.65 0.22 16.27
N TRP A 13 -10.93 -0.87 16.98
CA TRP A 13 -10.25 -2.16 16.75
C TRP A 13 -10.53 -2.70 15.36
N LEU A 14 -11.80 -2.76 14.95
CA LEU A 14 -12.18 -3.22 13.61
C LEU A 14 -11.54 -2.37 12.52
N LEU A 15 -11.62 -1.04 12.64
CA LEU A 15 -11.03 -0.11 11.69
C LEU A 15 -9.50 -0.24 11.62
N PHE A 16 -8.84 -0.46 12.76
CA PHE A 16 -7.40 -0.65 12.81
C PHE A 16 -6.98 -1.95 12.12
N ILE A 17 -7.65 -3.06 12.43
CA ILE A 17 -7.36 -4.36 11.81
C ILE A 17 -7.58 -4.28 10.30
N ALA A 18 -8.69 -3.69 9.86
CA ALA A 18 -8.98 -3.49 8.44
C ALA A 18 -7.91 -2.64 7.75
N THR A 19 -7.54 -1.50 8.34
CA THR A 19 -6.47 -0.62 7.82
C THR A 19 -5.14 -1.35 7.77
N LEU A 20 -4.77 -2.08 8.82
CA LEU A 20 -3.50 -2.77 8.94
C LEU A 20 -3.36 -3.90 7.92
N LEU A 21 -4.39 -4.74 7.76
CA LEU A 21 -4.38 -5.81 6.77
C LEU A 21 -4.29 -5.24 5.36
N MET A 22 -5.09 -4.22 5.06
CA MET A 22 -5.12 -3.60 3.74
C MET A 22 -3.78 -2.93 3.40
N THR A 23 -3.30 -2.02 4.25
CA THR A 23 -2.03 -1.32 4.01
C THR A 23 -0.82 -2.25 4.04
N GLY A 24 -0.80 -3.22 4.97
CA GLY A 24 0.27 -4.21 5.06
C GLY A 24 0.35 -5.11 3.83
N LEU A 25 -0.79 -5.64 3.36
CA LEU A 25 -0.85 -6.49 2.18
C LEU A 25 -0.40 -5.73 0.93
N PHE A 26 -0.95 -4.54 0.68
CA PHE A 26 -0.61 -3.77 -0.52
C PHE A 26 0.82 -3.22 -0.48
N ALA A 27 1.34 -2.84 0.70
CA ALA A 27 2.76 -2.51 0.84
C ALA A 27 3.64 -3.71 0.48
N PHE A 28 3.30 -4.91 0.99
CA PHE A 28 4.06 -6.12 0.69
C PHE A 28 4.07 -6.44 -0.80
N ILE A 29 2.92 -6.47 -1.46
CA ILE A 29 2.80 -6.75 -2.91
C ILE A 29 3.67 -5.78 -3.70
N ASN A 30 3.48 -4.47 -3.50
CA ASN A 30 4.18 -3.45 -4.28
C ASN A 30 5.70 -3.45 -4.00
N LEU A 31 6.13 -3.60 -2.75
CA LEU A 31 7.56 -3.68 -2.44
C LEU A 31 8.19 -4.99 -2.95
N SER A 32 7.44 -6.09 -2.98
CA SER A 32 7.91 -7.35 -3.54
C SER A 32 8.17 -7.22 -5.05
N GLU A 33 7.26 -6.59 -5.79
CA GLU A 33 7.43 -6.29 -7.21
C GLU A 33 8.63 -5.36 -7.47
N PHE A 34 8.81 -4.34 -6.62
CA PHE A 34 10.00 -3.50 -6.68
C PHE A 34 11.29 -4.30 -6.45
N VAL A 35 11.32 -5.22 -5.49
CA VAL A 35 12.50 -6.06 -5.25
C VAL A 35 12.75 -6.98 -6.44
N THR A 36 11.74 -7.68 -6.94
CA THR A 36 11.85 -8.61 -8.08
C THR A 36 12.35 -7.91 -9.34
N VAL A 37 11.68 -6.84 -9.78
CA VAL A 37 11.99 -6.18 -11.05
C VAL A 37 13.10 -5.13 -10.88
N GLY A 38 13.05 -4.35 -9.80
CA GLY A 38 13.95 -3.22 -9.57
C GLY A 38 15.33 -3.63 -9.04
N VAL A 39 15.37 -4.57 -8.09
CA VAL A 39 16.63 -4.98 -7.42
C VAL A 39 17.21 -6.24 -8.05
N LEU A 40 16.41 -7.31 -8.15
CA LEU A 40 16.84 -8.61 -8.67
C LEU A 40 16.88 -8.65 -10.20
N LYS A 41 16.34 -7.62 -10.88
CA LYS A 41 16.28 -7.50 -12.34
C LYS A 41 15.61 -8.70 -13.02
N GLN A 42 14.68 -9.37 -12.33
CA GLN A 42 13.91 -10.47 -12.88
C GLN A 42 12.77 -9.90 -13.73
N THR A 43 13.03 -9.73 -15.03
CA THR A 43 12.08 -9.14 -15.99
C THR A 43 11.43 -10.16 -16.92
N SER A 44 11.89 -11.42 -16.88
CA SER A 44 11.30 -12.50 -17.67
C SER A 44 9.85 -12.74 -17.25
N GLY A 45 8.93 -12.80 -18.23
CA GLY A 45 7.50 -12.99 -17.98
C GLY A 45 6.67 -11.70 -17.92
N TYR A 46 7.30 -10.53 -17.87
CA TYR A 46 6.59 -9.25 -17.92
C TYR A 46 6.54 -8.71 -19.36
N PRO A 47 5.44 -8.06 -19.78
CA PRO A 47 5.26 -7.57 -21.15
C PRO A 47 5.98 -6.23 -21.40
N PHE A 48 7.16 -6.02 -20.82
CA PHE A 48 7.87 -4.75 -20.91
C PHE A 48 8.23 -4.39 -22.35
N GLY A 49 7.90 -3.17 -22.78
CA GLY A 49 8.24 -2.67 -24.11
C GLY A 49 7.49 -3.35 -25.27
N GLY A 50 6.43 -4.12 -24.99
CA GLY A 50 5.59 -4.73 -26.03
C GLY A 50 4.72 -3.71 -26.77
N GLU A 51 4.35 -4.03 -28.01
CA GLU A 51 3.46 -3.21 -28.85
C GLU A 51 1.95 -3.39 -28.54
N GLY A 52 1.62 -4.34 -27.65
CA GLY A 52 0.24 -4.62 -27.24
C GLY A 52 -0.33 -3.59 -26.25
N PRO A 53 -1.64 -3.64 -25.96
CA PRO A 53 -2.27 -2.76 -24.97
C PRO A 53 -1.82 -3.15 -23.57
N THR A 54 -0.69 -2.59 -23.14
CA THR A 54 -0.19 -2.72 -21.77
C THR A 54 -0.40 -1.41 -21.00
N PRO A 55 -0.68 -1.47 -19.69
CA PRO A 55 -0.69 -0.28 -18.85
C PRO A 55 0.58 0.57 -19.01
N TRP A 56 0.45 1.88 -18.85
CA TRP A 56 1.51 2.84 -19.14
C TRP A 56 2.82 2.59 -18.37
N PHE A 57 2.74 1.98 -17.19
CA PHE A 57 3.90 1.69 -16.34
C PHE A 57 4.69 0.46 -16.80
N TYR A 58 4.18 -0.34 -17.74
CA TYR A 58 4.90 -1.42 -18.41
C TYR A 58 5.84 -0.96 -19.55
N LYS A 59 5.90 0.35 -19.85
CA LYS A 59 6.81 0.88 -20.89
C LYS A 59 8.27 0.50 -20.67
N SER A 60 8.70 0.36 -19.42
CA SER A 60 10.03 -0.14 -19.08
C SER A 60 10.03 -0.78 -17.70
N ALA A 61 10.94 -1.73 -17.48
CA ALA A 61 11.13 -2.36 -16.17
C ALA A 61 11.47 -1.33 -15.08
N GLN A 62 12.23 -0.27 -15.42
CA GLN A 62 12.57 0.80 -14.49
C GLN A 62 11.33 1.61 -14.07
N LEU A 63 10.45 1.91 -15.02
CA LEU A 63 9.21 2.64 -14.72
C LEU A 63 8.29 1.79 -13.84
N TYR A 64 8.08 0.53 -14.21
CA TYR A 64 7.31 -0.43 -13.44
C TYR A 64 7.80 -0.55 -11.99
N ALA A 65 9.11 -0.77 -11.81
CA ALA A 65 9.71 -0.88 -10.49
C ALA A 65 9.55 0.43 -9.69
N THR A 66 9.72 1.59 -10.32
CA THR A 66 9.57 2.89 -9.66
C THR A 66 8.14 3.13 -9.19
N VAL A 67 7.15 2.79 -10.02
CA VAL A 67 5.73 2.90 -9.67
C VAL A 67 5.40 2.02 -8.46
N ASN A 68 5.83 0.75 -8.50
CA ASN A 68 5.65 -0.17 -7.38
C ASN A 68 6.37 0.30 -6.10
N LEU A 69 7.57 0.87 -6.20
CA LEU A 69 8.24 1.46 -5.05
C LEU A 69 7.43 2.61 -4.43
N VAL A 70 6.94 3.54 -5.26
CA VAL A 70 6.17 4.70 -4.79
C VAL A 70 4.91 4.24 -4.06
N PHE A 71 4.13 3.34 -4.65
CA PHE A 71 2.93 2.82 -3.99
C PHE A 71 3.26 2.02 -2.72
N GLY A 72 4.29 1.17 -2.77
CA GLY A 72 4.77 0.43 -1.61
C GLY A 72 5.11 1.35 -0.43
N LEU A 73 5.83 2.44 -0.70
CA LEU A 73 6.15 3.46 0.31
C LEU A 73 4.92 4.23 0.81
N LEU A 74 3.96 4.54 -0.06
CA LEU A 74 2.71 5.20 0.34
C LEU A 74 1.88 4.32 1.28
N TYR A 75 1.75 3.02 0.98
CA TYR A 75 1.08 2.07 1.85
C TYR A 75 1.84 1.84 3.15
N LEU A 76 3.17 1.76 3.11
CA LEU A 76 4.00 1.61 4.31
C LEU A 76 3.90 2.85 5.23
N LEU A 77 3.87 4.05 4.65
CA LEU A 77 3.65 5.28 5.38
C LEU A 77 2.25 5.31 6.01
N SER A 78 1.22 4.93 5.25
CA SER A 78 -0.16 4.81 5.75
C SER A 78 -0.25 3.81 6.91
N LEU A 79 0.44 2.67 6.81
CA LEU A 79 0.54 1.67 7.88
C LEU A 79 1.20 2.26 9.13
N ALA A 80 2.35 2.93 8.99
CA ALA A 80 3.08 3.53 10.10
C ALA A 80 2.24 4.61 10.82
N ILE A 81 1.58 5.49 10.06
CA ILE A 81 0.68 6.51 10.60
C ILE A 81 -0.54 5.85 11.25
N GLY A 82 -1.09 4.79 10.65
CA GLY A 82 -2.23 4.04 11.19
C GLY A 82 -1.93 3.38 12.54
N VAL A 83 -0.76 2.74 12.67
CA VAL A 83 -0.28 2.16 13.93
C VAL A 83 -0.07 3.25 14.98
N TRP A 84 0.60 4.35 14.62
CA TRP A 84 0.79 5.49 15.52
C TRP A 84 -0.55 6.10 15.96
N ALA A 85 -1.49 6.30 15.05
CA ALA A 85 -2.81 6.86 15.32
C ALA A 85 -3.61 5.97 16.25
N PHE A 86 -3.53 4.64 16.06
CA PHE A 86 -4.15 3.67 16.95
C PHE A 86 -3.57 3.76 18.36
N ILE A 87 -2.23 3.79 18.50
CA ILE A 87 -1.54 3.95 19.80
C ILE A 87 -1.93 5.26 20.49
N ARG A 88 -2.00 6.37 19.73
CA ARG A 88 -2.36 7.71 20.24
C ARG A 88 -3.87 7.96 20.35
N VAL A 89 -4.71 6.96 20.09
CA VAL A 89 -6.18 7.04 20.17
C VAL A 89 -6.77 8.13 19.26
N LYS A 90 -6.15 8.34 18.09
CA LYS A 90 -6.56 9.34 17.09
C LYS A 90 -7.45 8.71 16.03
N LYS A 91 -8.72 8.44 16.38
CA LYS A 91 -9.70 7.78 15.49
C LYS A 91 -9.85 8.47 14.13
N ASN A 92 -9.89 9.80 14.09
CA ASN A 92 -10.02 10.55 12.83
C ASN A 92 -8.83 10.32 11.88
N VAL A 93 -7.61 10.20 12.44
CA VAL A 93 -6.41 9.90 11.64
C VAL A 93 -6.45 8.47 11.12
N LEU A 94 -6.98 7.53 11.93
CA LEU A 94 -7.16 6.15 11.50
C LEU A 94 -8.18 6.04 10.35
N ILE A 95 -9.30 6.78 10.43
CA ILE A 95 -10.27 6.89 9.32
C ILE A 95 -9.59 7.48 8.08
N PHE A 96 -8.81 8.53 8.24
CA PHE A 96 -8.07 9.13 7.13
C PHE A 96 -7.11 8.12 6.47
N CYS A 97 -6.33 7.37 7.25
CA CYS A 97 -5.43 6.34 6.72
C CYS A 97 -6.21 5.26 5.94
N PHE A 98 -7.34 4.81 6.50
CA PHE A 98 -8.23 3.87 5.82
C PHE A 98 -8.73 4.42 4.48
N SER A 99 -9.26 5.64 4.47
CA SER A 99 -9.79 6.30 3.26
C SER A 99 -8.72 6.54 2.21
N VAL A 100 -7.52 6.99 2.60
CA VAL A 100 -6.39 7.14 1.68
C VAL A 100 -6.01 5.81 1.07
N SER A 101 -5.97 4.75 1.87
CA SER A 101 -5.62 3.41 1.39
C SER A 101 -6.65 2.88 0.39
N LEU A 102 -7.95 3.08 0.65
CA LEU A 102 -9.01 2.77 -0.32
C LEU A 102 -8.85 3.58 -1.62
N PHE A 103 -8.55 4.87 -1.51
CA PHE A 103 -8.31 5.72 -2.67
C PHE A 103 -7.12 5.24 -3.51
N LEU A 104 -6.01 4.84 -2.86
CA LEU A 104 -4.85 4.27 -3.56
C LEU A 104 -5.20 2.97 -4.29
N ILE A 105 -5.99 2.09 -3.67
CA ILE A 105 -6.44 0.84 -4.31
C ILE A 105 -7.31 1.15 -5.53
N LEU A 106 -8.26 2.07 -5.41
CA LEU A 106 -9.08 2.50 -6.55
C LEU A 106 -8.22 3.07 -7.67
N LEU A 107 -7.20 3.86 -7.34
CA LEU A 107 -6.28 4.42 -8.32
C LEU A 107 -5.49 3.31 -9.03
N GLN A 108 -5.03 2.27 -8.31
CA GLN A 108 -4.36 1.10 -8.90
C GLN A 108 -5.28 0.26 -9.79
N LEU A 109 -6.55 0.11 -9.42
CA LEU A 109 -7.56 -0.56 -10.23
C LEU A 109 -7.81 0.20 -11.54
N LEU A 110 -7.94 1.53 -11.47
CA LEU A 110 -8.17 2.37 -12.64
C LEU A 110 -6.97 2.40 -13.60
N THR A 111 -5.75 2.21 -13.09
CA THR A 111 -4.54 2.13 -13.92
C THR A 111 -4.28 0.73 -14.47
N GLY A 112 -5.02 -0.29 -14.04
CA GLY A 112 -4.76 -1.70 -14.39
C GLY A 112 -3.51 -2.28 -13.71
N GLN A 113 -3.14 -1.76 -12.54
CA GLN A 113 -1.98 -2.22 -11.77
C GLN A 113 -2.30 -3.41 -10.85
N SER A 114 -3.58 -3.70 -10.60
CA SER A 114 -4.01 -4.68 -9.59
C SER A 114 -4.40 -6.06 -10.14
N ASP A 115 -3.82 -6.48 -11.27
CA ASP A 115 -3.97 -7.85 -11.81
C ASP A 115 -2.74 -8.70 -11.53
#